data_AF-A0A559QK17-F1
#
_entry.id   AF-A0A559QK17-F1
#
_cell.length_a   1.000
_cell.length_b   1.000
_cell.length_c   1.000
_cell.angle_alpha   90.00
_cell.angle_beta   90.00
_cell.angle_gamma   90.00
#
_symmetry.space_group_name_H-M   'P 1'
#
loop_
_entity.id
_entity.type
_entity.pdbx_description
1 polymer ?
#
loop_
_entity_poly.entity_id
_entity_poly.type
_entity_poly.pdbx_seq_one_letter_code
_entity_poly.pdbx_strand_id
1 'polypeptide(L)'
;MWKLFSFPKARHKNKNTASRSTAASSPSTFNDGDYRAVKILYSRQACDEVKALQDNVYLCGEAPWLPLSGCTSKSECRCRYLRLSDRRTYNRRDSDNGLPGALVSSERRRLGDRRRSSLRIGVLQ
;
A
#
# COMPACT_ATOMS: atom_id res chain seq x y z
N MET A 1 12.10 -64.15 11.13
CA MET A 1 13.34 -63.40 11.40
C MET A 1 13.60 -62.41 10.27
N TRP A 2 13.08 -61.18 10.36
CA TRP A 2 13.43 -60.06 9.45
C TRP A 2 13.71 -58.81 10.30
N LYS A 3 14.84 -58.17 10.01
CA LYS A 3 15.43 -57.08 10.80
C LYS A 3 14.80 -55.73 10.49
N LEU A 4 14.71 -54.94 11.56
CA LEU A 4 14.66 -53.48 11.70
C LEU A 4 15.04 -52.66 10.44
N PHE A 5 14.17 -51.75 10.04
CA PHE A 5 14.57 -50.47 9.44
C PHE A 5 13.96 -49.33 10.24
N SER A 6 14.81 -48.70 11.05
CA SER A 6 14.50 -47.52 11.84
C SER A 6 14.37 -46.33 10.89
N PHE A 7 13.16 -45.78 10.74
CA PHE A 7 12.90 -44.60 9.93
C PHE A 7 13.46 -43.35 10.64
N PRO A 8 14.41 -42.60 10.05
CA PRO A 8 14.89 -41.36 10.64
C PRO A 8 13.79 -40.29 10.61
N LYS A 9 13.45 -39.76 11.79
CA LYS A 9 12.48 -38.67 11.97
C LYS A 9 13.02 -37.40 11.29
N ALA A 10 12.38 -37.00 10.18
CA ALA A 10 12.69 -35.74 9.50
C ALA A 10 12.40 -34.55 10.42
N ARG A 11 13.44 -33.78 10.76
CA ARG A 11 13.32 -32.51 11.48
C ARG A 11 12.74 -31.45 10.55
N HIS A 12 11.46 -31.12 10.71
CA HIS A 12 10.88 -29.93 10.09
C HIS A 12 11.47 -28.66 10.74
N LYS A 13 12.33 -27.93 10.02
CA LYS A 13 12.83 -26.61 10.43
C LYS A 13 11.72 -25.57 10.28
N ASN A 14 11.12 -25.16 11.39
CA ASN A 14 10.26 -23.98 11.46
C ASN A 14 11.11 -22.72 11.21
N LYS A 15 10.88 -22.04 10.08
CA LYS A 15 11.45 -20.73 9.78
C LYS A 15 10.54 -19.68 10.42
N ASN A 16 10.85 -19.33 11.66
CA ASN A 16 10.17 -18.29 12.40
C ASN A 16 10.40 -16.94 11.71
N THR A 17 9.43 -16.47 10.91
CA THR A 17 9.45 -15.15 10.26
C THR A 17 9.02 -14.08 11.27
N ALA A 18 9.94 -13.76 12.19
CA ALA A 18 9.84 -12.55 13.01
C ALA A 18 10.74 -11.47 12.40
N SER A 19 10.31 -10.91 11.27
CA SER A 19 10.90 -9.66 10.76
C SER A 19 10.41 -8.51 11.65
N ARG A 20 11.00 -8.39 12.84
CA ARG A 20 10.89 -7.18 13.65
C ARG A 20 11.85 -6.17 13.02
N SER A 21 11.34 -5.47 12.00
CA SER A 21 12.04 -4.39 11.31
C SER A 21 12.22 -3.20 12.24
N THR A 22 13.22 -3.24 13.12
CA THR A 22 13.80 -2.01 13.69
C THR A 22 14.73 -1.42 12.64
N ALA A 23 14.15 -0.91 11.56
CA ALA A 23 14.88 -0.10 10.60
C ALA A 23 15.09 1.26 11.24
N ALA A 24 16.30 1.49 11.77
CA ALA A 24 16.83 2.84 11.89
C ALA A 24 16.72 3.47 10.50
N SER A 25 15.81 4.44 10.37
CA SER A 25 15.53 5.16 9.16
C SER A 25 16.79 5.89 8.68
N SER A 26 17.44 5.34 7.65
CA SER A 26 18.46 6.07 6.90
C SER A 26 17.84 7.34 6.30
N PRO A 27 18.60 8.45 6.21
CA PRO A 27 18.11 9.68 5.59
C PRO A 27 17.79 9.38 4.13
N SER A 28 16.50 9.42 3.78
CA SER A 28 16.04 9.13 2.43
C SER A 28 16.37 10.30 1.53
N THR A 29 17.31 10.11 0.61
CA THR A 29 17.41 10.92 -0.60
C THR A 29 16.10 10.74 -1.37
N PHE A 30 15.31 11.81 -1.46
CA PHE A 30 14.10 11.82 -2.25
C PHE A 30 14.50 11.80 -3.73
N ASN A 31 14.30 10.67 -4.40
CA ASN A 31 14.44 10.62 -5.85
C ASN A 31 13.18 11.20 -6.49
N ASP A 32 13.29 11.88 -7.63
CA ASP A 32 12.18 12.53 -8.36
C ASP A 32 11.03 11.58 -8.79
N GLY A 33 11.13 10.28 -8.47
CA GLY A 33 10.08 9.27 -8.68
C GLY A 33 9.49 8.65 -7.40
N ASP A 34 9.82 9.15 -6.21
CA ASP A 34 9.30 8.61 -4.94
C ASP A 34 7.88 9.14 -4.64
N TYR A 35 6.86 8.49 -5.22
CA TYR A 35 5.43 8.77 -4.97
C TYR A 35 4.91 8.24 -3.62
N ARG A 36 5.79 8.07 -2.64
CA ARG A 36 5.42 7.53 -1.33
C ARG A 36 4.77 8.62 -0.49
N ALA A 37 3.71 8.26 0.21
CA ALA A 37 3.01 9.16 1.10
C ALA A 37 3.72 9.22 2.46
N VAL A 38 3.79 10.42 3.04
CA VAL A 38 4.34 10.69 4.37
C VAL A 38 3.37 11.51 5.21
N LYS A 39 3.38 11.29 6.52
CA LYS A 39 2.61 12.03 7.52
C LYS A 39 3.57 12.64 8.55
N ILE A 40 3.27 13.84 9.04
CA ILE A 40 4.08 14.46 10.10
C ILE A 40 3.68 13.86 11.45
N LEU A 41 4.65 13.35 12.19
CA LEU A 41 4.53 12.95 13.59
C LEU A 41 5.18 14.00 14.48
N TYR A 42 4.52 14.31 15.58
CA TYR A 42 5.00 15.30 16.53
C TYR A 42 4.99 14.73 17.96
N SER A 43 5.88 15.26 18.80
CA SER A 43 5.96 14.88 20.21
C SER A 43 5.05 15.77 21.06
N ARG A 44 4.94 15.52 22.36
CA ARG A 44 4.07 16.28 23.26
C ARG A 44 4.28 17.80 23.24
N GLN A 45 5.47 18.27 22.87
CA GLN A 45 5.83 19.68 22.72
C GLN A 45 5.95 20.07 21.24
N ALA A 46 4.84 20.00 20.51
CA ALA A 46 4.78 20.43 19.11
C ALA A 46 4.31 21.88 18.99
N CYS A 47 4.87 22.60 18.03
CA CYS A 47 4.36 23.92 17.63
C CYS A 47 2.98 23.80 16.98
N ASP A 48 2.17 24.85 17.09
CA ASP A 48 0.79 24.84 16.63
C ASP A 48 0.65 24.65 15.11
N GLU A 49 1.64 25.08 14.33
CA GLU A 49 1.69 24.80 12.89
C GLU A 49 1.70 23.30 12.59
N VAL A 50 2.52 22.52 13.31
CA VAL A 50 2.59 21.06 13.09
C VAL A 50 1.29 20.39 13.54
N LYS A 51 0.65 20.89 14.61
CA LYS A 51 -0.65 20.38 15.05
C LYS A 51 -1.73 20.62 14.00
N ALA A 52 -1.72 21.78 13.34
CA ALA A 52 -2.64 22.10 12.25
C ALA A 52 -2.43 21.20 11.01
N LEU A 53 -1.18 20.80 10.74
CA LEU A 53 -0.84 19.93 9.60
C LEU A 53 -0.89 18.44 9.92
N GLN A 54 -1.26 18.06 11.16
CA GLN A 54 -1.14 16.68 11.62
C GLN A 54 -1.97 15.69 10.79
N ASP A 55 -3.14 16.10 10.30
CA ASP A 55 -4.08 15.21 9.63
C ASP A 55 -3.86 15.14 8.11
N ASN A 56 -2.92 15.93 7.62
CA ASN A 56 -2.56 15.98 6.22
C ASN A 56 -1.55 14.88 5.86
N VAL A 57 -1.66 14.42 4.63
CA VAL A 57 -0.74 13.47 4.02
C VAL A 57 -0.09 14.15 2.83
N TYR A 58 1.23 14.07 2.75
CA TYR A 58 2.02 14.67 1.68
C TYR A 58 2.68 13.58 0.86
N LEU A 59 2.94 13.86 -0.41
CA LEU A 59 3.94 13.10 -1.15
C LEU A 59 5.33 13.47 -0.62
N CYS A 60 6.25 12.52 -0.63
CA CYS A 60 7.63 12.72 -0.21
C CYS A 60 8.26 14.00 -0.78
N GLY A 61 8.04 14.30 -2.07
CA GLY A 61 8.57 15.50 -2.73
C GLY A 61 7.80 16.80 -2.48
N GLU A 62 6.58 16.73 -1.97
CA GLU A 62 5.73 17.90 -1.72
C GLU A 62 5.65 18.25 -0.22
N ALA A 63 6.18 17.38 0.64
CA ALA A 63 6.18 17.62 2.07
C ALA A 63 7.01 18.87 2.42
N PRO A 64 6.53 19.72 3.33
CA PRO A 64 7.31 20.87 3.78
C PRO A 64 8.61 20.41 4.44
N TRP A 65 9.61 21.29 4.53
CA TRP A 65 10.81 20.95 5.28
C TRP A 65 10.57 21.13 6.78
N LEU A 66 11.03 20.17 7.59
CA LEU A 66 11.05 20.30 9.05
C LEU A 66 12.42 20.83 9.49
N PRO A 67 12.49 21.78 10.44
CA PRO A 67 11.39 22.41 11.17
C PRO A 67 10.59 23.41 10.30
N LEU A 68 9.29 23.53 10.55
CA LEU A 68 8.44 24.50 9.85
C LEU A 68 8.91 25.95 10.10
N SER A 69 8.62 26.85 9.15
CA SER A 69 9.08 28.23 9.18
C SER A 69 8.62 29.01 10.42
N GLY A 70 7.43 28.77 10.94
CA GLY A 70 6.93 29.39 12.17
C GLY A 70 6.96 28.47 13.39
N CYS A 71 7.82 27.45 13.38
CA CYS A 71 8.05 26.62 14.55
C CYS A 71 8.61 27.48 15.72
N THR A 72 7.92 27.48 16.86
CA THR A 72 8.33 28.22 18.08
C THR A 72 9.65 27.73 18.66
N SER A 73 9.98 26.45 18.47
CA SER A 73 11.14 25.77 19.08
C SER A 73 12.00 25.09 18.02
N LYS A 74 12.56 25.85 17.08
CA LYS A 74 13.37 25.31 15.96
C LYS A 74 14.59 24.52 16.44
N SER A 75 15.27 24.98 17.49
CA SER A 75 16.48 24.35 18.04
C SER A 75 16.21 22.98 18.67
N GLU A 76 15.00 22.77 19.19
CA GLU A 76 14.62 21.56 19.94
C GLU A 76 13.49 20.78 19.26
N CYS A 77 13.21 21.07 17.97
CA CYS A 77 12.12 20.44 17.26
C CYS A 77 12.37 18.93 17.10
N ARG A 78 11.42 18.11 17.59
CA ARG A 78 11.47 16.65 17.51
C ARG A 78 10.45 16.05 16.53
N CYS A 79 9.89 16.88 15.64
CA CYS A 79 8.93 16.41 14.64
C CYS A 79 9.63 15.52 13.60
N ARG A 80 8.93 14.51 13.09
CA ARG A 80 9.47 13.50 12.17
C ARG A 80 8.45 13.14 11.10
N TYR A 81 8.93 12.63 9.96
CA TYR A 81 8.05 12.04 8.97
C TYR A 81 7.84 10.54 9.22
N LEU A 82 6.58 10.11 9.22
CA LEU A 82 6.19 8.72 9.11
C LEU A 82 5.89 8.41 7.65
N ARG A 83 6.63 7.46 7.09
CA ARG A 83 6.33 6.91 5.77
C ARG A 83 5.13 5.98 5.87
N LEU A 84 4.11 6.22 5.06
CA LEU A 84 2.95 5.36 4.94
C LEU A 84 3.25 4.25 3.92
N SER A 85 2.90 3.01 4.27
CA SER A 85 2.95 1.89 3.35
C SER A 85 1.84 1.98 2.30
N ASP A 86 2.05 1.38 1.14
CA ASP A 86 0.95 1.18 0.19
C ASP A 86 -0.18 0.40 0.89
N ARG A 87 -1.40 0.92 0.83
CA ARG A 87 -2.59 0.29 1.42
C ARG A 87 -3.01 -0.99 0.70
N ARG A 88 -2.41 -1.29 -0.46
CA ARG A 88 -2.65 -2.53 -1.21
C ARG A 88 -1.97 -3.69 -0.51
N THR A 89 -2.76 -4.61 0.01
CA THR A 89 -2.27 -5.84 0.64
C THR A 89 -2.09 -6.99 -0.35
N TYR A 90 -2.72 -6.91 -1.53
CA TYR A 90 -2.69 -7.95 -2.55
C TYR A 90 -2.21 -7.43 -3.90
N ASN A 91 -1.57 -8.30 -4.69
CA ASN A 91 -1.22 -7.99 -6.06
C ASN A 91 -2.49 -7.92 -6.91
N ARG A 92 -2.85 -6.74 -7.41
CA ARG A 92 -4.00 -6.56 -8.31
C ARG A 92 -3.92 -7.43 -9.56
N ARG A 93 -2.71 -7.81 -9.96
CA ARG A 93 -2.45 -8.56 -11.19
C ARG A 93 -2.41 -10.06 -11.03
N ASP A 94 -2.73 -10.62 -9.86
CA ASP A 94 -2.79 -12.08 -9.72
C ASP A 94 -3.83 -12.70 -10.68
N SER A 95 -4.92 -11.97 -10.95
CA SER A 95 -5.93 -12.29 -11.98
C SER A 95 -5.53 -11.87 -13.40
N ASP A 96 -4.48 -11.05 -13.53
CA ASP A 96 -3.99 -10.41 -14.78
C ASP A 96 -2.76 -11.14 -15.33
N ASN A 97 -2.34 -12.24 -14.70
CA ASN A 97 -1.30 -13.16 -15.19
C ASN A 97 -1.70 -13.89 -16.49
N GLY A 98 -2.75 -13.45 -17.18
CA GLY A 98 -3.35 -14.13 -18.33
C GLY A 98 -3.98 -15.49 -18.00
N LEU A 99 -3.86 -15.95 -16.75
CA LEU A 99 -4.47 -17.18 -16.28
C LEU A 99 -5.90 -16.85 -15.82
N PRO A 100 -6.93 -17.48 -16.42
CA PRO A 100 -8.30 -17.25 -16.01
C PRO A 100 -8.42 -17.66 -14.54
N GLY A 101 -8.64 -16.66 -13.68
CA GLY A 101 -9.01 -16.89 -12.29
C GLY A 101 -10.18 -17.88 -12.25
N ALA A 102 -9.98 -18.98 -11.53
CA ALA A 102 -10.92 -20.06 -11.24
C ALA A 102 -12.29 -19.95 -11.94
N LEU A 103 -12.48 -20.76 -12.98
CA LEU A 103 -13.76 -21.13 -13.62
C LEU A 103 -14.94 -20.20 -13.30
N VAL A 104 -14.95 -19.01 -13.90
CA VAL A 104 -16.18 -18.22 -14.06
C VAL A 104 -17.11 -18.94 -15.05
N SER A 105 -17.75 -20.00 -14.56
CA SER A 105 -18.87 -20.66 -15.23
C SER A 105 -20.12 -19.81 -15.05
N SER A 106 -20.38 -18.97 -16.05
CA SER A 106 -21.72 -18.57 -16.48
C SER A 106 -21.54 -17.79 -17.77
N GLU A 107 -22.08 -18.34 -18.85
CA GLU A 107 -21.99 -17.80 -20.20
C GLU A 107 -22.49 -16.34 -20.27
N ARG A 108 -21.55 -15.39 -20.24
CA ARG A 108 -21.82 -13.94 -20.31
C ARG A 108 -22.28 -13.46 -21.69
N ARG A 109 -22.31 -14.34 -22.70
CA ARG A 109 -22.65 -14.00 -24.09
C ARG A 109 -24.15 -13.83 -24.35
N ARG A 110 -25.03 -14.24 -23.42
CA ARG A 110 -26.48 -14.04 -23.55
C ARG A 110 -26.98 -12.69 -23.04
N LEU A 111 -26.13 -11.89 -22.40
CA LEU A 111 -26.49 -10.55 -21.96
C LEU A 111 -26.31 -9.61 -23.16
N GLY A 112 -27.43 -9.24 -23.76
CA GLY A 112 -27.53 -8.52 -25.02
C GLY A 112 -26.65 -7.27 -25.11
N ASP A 113 -26.30 -6.95 -26.35
CA ASP A 113 -25.51 -5.78 -26.73
C ASP A 113 -26.15 -4.49 -26.18
N ARG A 114 -25.40 -3.76 -25.35
CA ARG A 114 -25.84 -2.49 -24.75
C ARG A 114 -25.86 -1.32 -25.75
N ARG A 115 -25.42 -1.51 -27.00
CA ARG A 115 -25.37 -0.45 -28.01
C ARG A 115 -26.58 -0.37 -28.95
N ARG A 116 -27.69 -1.06 -28.66
CA ARG A 116 -28.92 -0.86 -29.44
C ARG A 116 -29.71 0.36 -28.92
N SER A 117 -29.16 1.56 -29.13
CA SER A 117 -29.89 2.82 -29.00
C SER A 117 -29.69 3.66 -30.26
N SER A 118 -30.45 3.33 -31.32
CA SER A 118 -30.88 4.27 -32.38
C SER A 118 -31.62 3.50 -33.48
N LEU A 119 -32.81 3.00 -33.20
CA LEU A 119 -33.81 2.83 -34.26
C LEU A 119 -34.97 3.75 -33.91
N ARG A 120 -35.03 4.85 -34.66
CA ARG A 120 -36.11 5.83 -34.65
C ARG A 120 -37.41 5.10 -34.92
N ILE A 121 -38.38 5.29 -34.02
CA ILE A 121 -39.78 4.94 -34.26
C ILE A 121 -40.28 5.89 -35.36
N GLY A 122 -40.51 5.36 -36.55
CA GLY A 122 -41.27 6.02 -37.61
C GLY A 122 -42.58 5.26 -37.78
N VAL A 123 -43.67 5.84 -37.29
CA VAL A 123 -45.06 5.42 -37.54
C VAL A 123 -45.67 6.38 -38.56
N LEU A 124 -46.61 5.89 -39.38
CA LEU A 124 -47.45 6.52 -40.42
C LEU A 124 -46.87 6.36 -41.84
N GLN A 125 -47.64 5.92 -42.84
CA GLN A 125 -49.07 6.15 -43.10
C GLN A 125 -49.74 4.94 -43.74
#